data_AF-A0A4P8S890-F1
#
_entry.id   AF-A0A4P8S890-F1
#
_cell.length_a   1.000
_cell.length_b   1.000
_cell.length_c   1.000
_cell.angle_alpha   90.00
_cell.angle_beta   90.00
_cell.angle_gamma   90.00
#
_symmetry.space_group_name_H-M   'P 1'
#
loop_
_entity.id
_entity.type
_entity.pdbx_description
1 polymer ?
#
loop_
_entity_poly.entity_id
_entity_poly.type
_entity_poly.pdbx_seq_one_letter_code
_entity_poly.pdbx_strand_id
1 'polypeptide(L)' 'MSELEEIVRKLELGDVPLEEAIDLYKKGMELSHYCHQKLSNAENQLISIVNDKGEKQPFQPVNGED' A
#
# COMPACT_ATOMS: atom_id res chain seq x y z
N MET A 1 -4.55 -6.23 3.63
CA MET A 1 -4.35 -7.04 2.41
C MET A 1 -5.44 -8.10 2.28
N SER A 2 -5.53 -9.06 3.21
CA SER A 2 -6.57 -10.13 3.18
C SER A 2 -8.00 -9.63 2.95
N GLU A 3 -8.40 -8.50 3.54
CA GLU A 3 -9.75 -7.95 3.36
C GLU A 3 -9.98 -7.38 1.95
N LEU A 4 -8.97 -6.72 1.36
CA LEU A 4 -9.03 -6.23 -0.02
C LEU A 4 -9.09 -7.41 -1.02
N GLU A 5 -8.31 -8.46 -0.78
CA GLU A 5 -8.33 -9.69 -1.58
C GLU A 5 -9.70 -10.39 -1.53
N GLU A 6 -10.33 -10.42 -0.35
CA GLU A 6 -11.68 -10.98 -0.20
C GLU A 6 -12.73 -10.15 -0.94
N ILE A 7 -12.63 -8.81 -0.88
CA ILE A 7 -13.51 -7.91 -1.63
C ILE A 7 -13.37 -8.13 -3.14
N VAL A 8 -12.13 -8.18 -3.65
CA VAL A 8 -11.86 -8.45 -5.07
C VAL A 8 -12.47 -9.78 -5.48
N ARG A 9 -12.24 -10.85 -4.70
CA ARG A 9 -12.81 -12.16 -4.99
C ARG A 9 -14.34 -12.13 -5.06
N LYS A 10 -15.00 -11.46 -4.11
CA LYS A 10 -16.48 -11.33 -4.10
C LYS A 10 -16.99 -10.58 -5.34
N LEU A 11 -16.33 -9.49 -5.72
CA LEU A 11 -16.68 -8.73 -6.92
C LEU A 11 -16.47 -9.54 -8.20
N GLU A 12 -15.39 -10.34 -8.28
CA GLU A 12 -15.08 -11.18 -9.44
C GLU A 12 -16.04 -12.36 -9.61
N LEU A 13 -16.62 -12.88 -8.52
CA LEU A 13 -17.63 -13.94 -8.57
C LEU A 13 -18.92 -13.48 -9.25
N GLY A 14 -19.24 -12.18 -9.16
CA GLY A 14 -20.36 -11.57 -9.88
C GLY A 14 -21.75 -12.00 -9.40
N ASP A 15 -21.86 -12.75 -8.30
CA ASP A 15 -23.12 -13.16 -7.67
C ASP A 15 -23.62 -12.16 -6.61
N VAL A 16 -22.95 -11.02 -6.50
CA VAL A 16 -23.25 -9.98 -5.51
C VAL A 16 -24.31 -9.01 -6.05
N PRO A 17 -25.38 -8.69 -5.28
CA PRO A 17 -26.35 -7.67 -5.66
C PRO A 17 -25.68 -6.33 -5.95
N LEU A 18 -26.22 -5.56 -6.91
CA LEU A 18 -25.61 -4.30 -7.36
C LEU A 18 -25.33 -3.30 -6.22
N GLU A 19 -26.26 -3.15 -5.28
CA GLU A 19 -26.10 -2.24 -4.14
C GLU A 19 -24.91 -2.66 -3.25
N GLU A 20 -24.80 -3.96 -2.96
CA GLU A 20 -23.69 -4.50 -2.19
C GLU A 20 -22.37 -4.41 -2.97
N ALA A 21 -22.39 -4.64 -4.28
CA ALA A 21 -21.21 -4.48 -5.14
C ALA A 21 -20.67 -3.04 -5.13
N ILE A 22 -21.55 -2.04 -5.09
CA ILE A 22 -21.17 -0.63 -4.98
C ILE A 22 -20.46 -0.37 -3.63
N ASP A 23 -20.97 -0.92 -2.54
CA ASP A 23 -20.38 -0.72 -1.22
C ASP A 23 -19.05 -1.48 -1.06
N LEU A 24 -18.97 -2.71 -1.57
CA LEU A 24 -17.72 -3.46 -1.66
C LEU A 24 -16.68 -2.72 -2.50
N TYR A 25 -17.07 -2.12 -3.63
CA TYR A 25 -16.18 -1.35 -4.48
C TYR A 25 -15.62 -0.12 -3.75
N LYS A 26 -16.47 0.68 -3.08
CA LYS A 26 -16.03 1.84 -2.29
C LYS A 26 -15.03 1.43 -1.22
N LYS A 27 -15.35 0.37 -0.46
CA LYS A 27 -14.47 -0.15 0.57
C LYS A 27 -13.15 -0.67 0.01
N GLY A 28 -13.19 -1.35 -1.15
CA GLY A 28 -11.99 -1.79 -1.86
C GLY A 28 -11.09 -0.62 -2.26
N MET A 29 -11.67 0.47 -2.75
CA MET A 29 -10.94 1.69 -3.11
C MET A 29 -10.27 2.34 -1.90
N GLU A 30 -10.94 2.42 -0.75
CA GLU A 30 -10.37 2.95 0.48
C GLU A 30 -9.18 2.11 0.97
N LEU A 31 -9.33 0.79 0.99
CA LEU A 31 -8.27 -0.13 1.38
C LEU A 31 -7.07 -0.06 0.43
N SER A 32 -7.33 0.01 -0.88
CA SER A 32 -6.29 0.18 -1.90
C SER A 32 -5.51 1.47 -1.69
N HIS A 33 -6.21 2.58 -1.45
CA HIS A 33 -5.59 3.86 -1.15
C HIS A 33 -4.73 3.82 0.12
N TYR A 34 -5.23 3.20 1.18
CA TYR A 34 -4.48 3.02 2.43
C TYR A 34 -3.19 2.22 2.22
N CYS A 35 -3.26 1.11 1.48
CA CYS A 35 -2.08 0.31 1.14
C CYS A 35 -1.05 1.12 0.35
N HIS A 36 -1.49 1.89 -0.64
CA HIS A 36 -0.62 2.77 -1.41
C HIS A 36 0.06 3.84 -0.55
N GLN A 37 -0.67 4.48 0.38
CA GLN A 37 -0.09 5.43 1.32
C GLN A 37 0.98 4.79 2.22
N LYS A 38 0.75 3.57 2.69
CA LYS A 38 1.73 2.85 3.52
C LYS A 38 3.01 2.56 2.75
N LEU A 39 2.89 2.11 1.50
CA LEU A 39 4.05 1.89 0.62
C LEU A 39 4.80 3.19 0.35
N SER A 40 4.09 4.25 -0.04
CA SER A 40 4.71 5.56 -0.29
C SER A 40 5.42 6.12 0.96
N ASN A 41 4.85 5.93 2.16
CA ASN A 41 5.50 6.33 3.40
C ASN A 41 6.78 5.50 3.66
N ALA A 42 6.72 4.19 3.46
CA ALA A 42 7.90 3.33 3.59
C ALA A 42 9.00 3.72 2.60
N GLU A 43 8.66 4.01 1.34
CA GLU A 43 9.60 4.51 0.32
C GLU A 43 10.23 5.85 0.73
N ASN A 44 9.44 6.80 1.25
CA ASN A 44 9.95 8.09 1.72
C ASN A 44 10.87 7.96 2.95
N GLN A 45 10.56 7.02 3.85
CA GLN A 45 11.43 6.72 5.00
C GLN A 45 12.75 6.08 4.55
N LEU A 46 12.71 5.21 3.53
CA LEU A 46 13.94 4.72 2.91
C LEU A 46 14.72 5.89 2.33
N ILE A 47 14.12 6.77 1.53
CA ILE A 47 14.84 7.92 0.93
C ILE A 47 15.42 8.89 1.99
N SER A 48 15.03 8.83 3.26
CA SER A 48 15.54 9.74 4.29
C SER A 48 16.07 9.02 5.52
N ILE A 49 17.36 8.68 5.52
CA ILE A 49 18.07 8.29 6.75
C ILE A 49 18.64 9.53 7.41
N VAL A 50 18.49 9.63 8.73
CA VAL A 50 19.15 10.67 9.53
C VAL A 50 20.53 10.15 9.92
N ASN A 51 21.58 10.86 9.52
CA ASN A 51 22.96 10.51 9.90
C ASN A 51 23.24 10.84 11.40
N ASP A 52 24.40 10.46 11.91
CA ASP A 52 24.84 10.75 13.29
C ASP A 52 24.92 12.26 13.62
N LYS A 53 24.82 13.13 12.61
CA LYS A 53 24.82 14.60 12.72
C LYS A 53 23.40 15.20 12.70
N GLY A 54 22.35 14.39 12.62
CA GLY A 54 20.96 14.85 12.57
C GLY A 54 20.50 15.35 11.20
N GLU A 55 21.26 15.16 10.14
CA GLU A 55 20.95 15.62 8.78
C GLU A 55 20.24 14.52 7.99
N LYS A 56 19.18 14.87 7.24
CA LYS A 56 18.52 13.96 6.31
C LYS A 56 19.43 13.69 5.11
N GLN A 57 19.70 12.42 4.82
CA GLN A 57 20.45 11.99 3.66
C GLN A 57 19.66 10.96 2.83
N PRO A 58 19.79 10.96 1.50
CA PRO A 58 19.30 9.89 0.65
C PRO A 58 19.83 8.54 1.12
N PHE A 59 18.97 7.53 1.27
CA PHE A 59 19.46 6.16 1.44
C PHE A 59 20.20 5.74 0.18
N GLN A 60 21.50 5.50 0.36
CA GLN A 60 22.31 4.80 -0.60
C GLN A 60 22.35 3.34 -0.14
N PRO A 61 21.66 2.41 -0.82
CA PRO A 61 21.91 1.00 -0.57
C PRO A 61 23.39 0.76 -0.84
N VAL A 62 24.11 0.25 0.16
CA VAL A 62 25.47 -0.25 -0.07
C VAL A 62 25.29 -1.38 -1.06
N ASN A 63 25.74 -1.20 -2.31
CA ASN A 63 25.80 -2.28 -3.27
C ASN A 63 26.66 -3.38 -2.62
N GLY A 64 26.01 -4.44 -2.16
CA GLY A 64 26.68 -5.67 -1.79
C GLY A 64 27.20 -6.31 -3.06
N GLU A 65 28.35 -5.83 -3.55
CA GLU A 65 29.25 -6.66 -4.33
C GLU A 65 29.93 -7.61 -3.34
N ASP A 66 29.35 -8.80 -3.21
CA ASP A 66 30.03 -10.10 -3.14
C ASP A 66 29.02 -11.23 -3.39
#